data_AF-A0A537V0Z8-F1
#
_entry.id   AF-A0A537V0Z8-F1
#
_cell.length_a   1.000
_cell.length_b   1.000
_cell.length_c   1.000
_cell.angle_alpha   90.00
_cell.angle_beta   90.00
_cell.angle_gamma   90.00
#
_symmetry.space_group_name_H-M   'P 1'
#
loop_
_entity.id
_entity.type
_entity.pdbx_description
1 polymer ?
#
loop_
_entity_poly.entity_id
_entity_poly.type
_entity_poly.pdbx_seq_one_letter_code
_entity_poly.pdbx_strand_id
1 'polypeptide(L)'
;MSNAERQARHRAVRAAALPVIHYRRAADHRSRARRWRDAVAVLLTLQAEYRAWLQALPDSLQEGATAEALQIIVDLDLDELQAIEPPKGFGRD
;
A
#
# COMPACT_ATOMS: atom_id res chain seq x y z
N MET A 1 39.63 32.32 -17.18
CA MET A 1 38.74 31.18 -17.48
C MET A 1 37.31 31.67 -17.72
N SER A 2 36.83 31.51 -18.96
CA SER A 2 35.50 31.96 -19.42
C SER A 2 34.37 31.04 -18.94
N ASN A 3 33.14 31.54 -18.93
CA ASN A 3 31.95 30.75 -18.59
C ASN A 3 31.75 29.59 -19.58
N ALA A 4 32.06 29.81 -20.85
CA ALA A 4 31.99 28.79 -21.90
C ALA A 4 32.93 27.61 -21.64
N GLU A 5 34.17 27.89 -21.17
CA GLU A 5 35.15 26.86 -20.82
C GLU A 5 34.74 26.06 -19.58
N ARG A 6 34.12 26.73 -18.59
CA ARG A 6 33.54 26.06 -17.42
C ARG A 6 32.39 25.13 -17.82
N GLN A 7 31.51 25.57 -18.72
CA GLN A 7 30.43 24.73 -19.24
C GLN A 7 30.93 23.55 -20.07
N ALA A 8 31.97 23.74 -20.89
CA ALA A 8 32.57 22.67 -21.67
C ALA A 8 33.20 21.60 -20.75
N ARG A 9 33.95 22.04 -19.72
CA ARG A 9 34.53 21.14 -18.72
C ARG A 9 33.46 20.40 -17.92
N HIS A 10 32.41 21.10 -17.47
CA HIS A 10 31.32 20.46 -16.74
C HIS A 10 30.61 19.39 -17.58
N ARG A 11 30.39 19.64 -18.87
CA ARG A 11 29.81 18.65 -19.80
C ARG A 11 30.73 17.45 -20.02
N ALA A 12 32.02 17.67 -20.19
CA ALA A 12 33.00 16.59 -20.34
C ALA A 12 33.06 15.69 -19.08
N VAL A 13 33.04 16.30 -17.89
CA VAL A 13 33.02 15.57 -16.60
C VAL A 13 31.72 14.75 -16.45
N ARG A 14 30.57 15.31 -16.83
CA ARG A 14 29.27 14.61 -16.79
C ARG A 14 29.18 13.46 -17.79
N ALA A 15 29.76 13.61 -18.97
CA ALA A 15 29.77 12.58 -20.01
C ALA A 15 30.68 11.40 -19.67
N ALA A 16 31.75 11.63 -18.90
CA ALA A 16 32.69 10.60 -18.45
C ALA A 16 32.27 9.92 -17.14
N ALA A 17 31.23 10.40 -16.46
CA ALA A 17 30.76 9.81 -15.21
C ALA A 17 29.91 8.56 -15.47
N LEU A 18 30.21 7.46 -14.75
CA LEU A 18 29.37 6.27 -14.76
C LEU A 18 27.98 6.59 -14.17
N PRO A 19 26.90 6.05 -14.75
CA PRO A 19 25.56 6.27 -14.21
C PRO A 19 25.48 5.69 -12.79
N VAL A 20 25.15 6.53 -11.82
CA VAL A 20 24.86 6.09 -10.46
C VAL A 20 23.50 5.39 -10.48
N ILE A 21 23.51 4.06 -10.50
CA ILE A 21 22.30 3.25 -10.44
C ILE A 21 21.82 3.24 -8.99
N HIS A 22 20.81 4.06 -8.70
CA HIS A 22 20.07 3.94 -7.46
C HIS A 22 19.07 2.79 -7.59
N TYR A 23 19.26 1.69 -6.85
CA TYR A 23 18.22 0.69 -6.65
C TYR A 23 17.09 1.30 -5.83
N ARG A 24 16.18 2.01 -6.49
CA ARG A 24 14.91 2.42 -5.88
C ARG A 24 13.94 1.26 -5.99
N ARG A 25 13.31 0.90 -4.87
CA ARG A 25 12.12 0.03 -4.88
C ARG A 25 11.17 0.58 -5.93
N ALA A 26 10.72 -0.27 -6.86
CA ALA A 26 9.77 0.14 -7.89
C ALA A 26 8.62 0.87 -7.21
N ALA A 27 8.40 2.12 -7.60
CA ALA A 27 7.33 2.91 -7.02
C ALA A 27 6.01 2.17 -7.32
N ASP A 28 5.14 2.04 -6.33
CA ASP A 28 3.81 1.53 -6.58
C ASP A 28 3.10 2.52 -7.52
N HIS A 29 2.93 2.11 -8.78
CA HIS A 29 2.38 2.93 -9.84
C HIS A 29 0.85 3.03 -9.76
N ARG A 30 0.21 2.32 -8.83
CA ARG A 30 -1.24 2.44 -8.60
C ARG A 30 -1.56 3.84 -8.09
N SER A 31 -2.63 4.42 -8.63
CA SER A 31 -3.17 5.65 -8.06
C SER A 31 -3.61 5.45 -6.62
N ARG A 32 -3.71 6.56 -5.89
CA ARG A 32 -4.17 6.53 -4.49
C ARG A 32 -5.57 5.92 -4.37
N ALA A 33 -6.45 6.22 -5.32
CA ALA A 33 -7.80 5.64 -5.39
C ALA A 33 -7.76 4.12 -5.59
N ARG A 34 -6.89 3.62 -6.48
CA ARG A 34 -6.73 2.18 -6.67
C ARG A 34 -6.14 1.50 -5.43
N ARG A 35 -5.13 2.11 -4.80
CA ARG A 35 -4.57 1.59 -3.54
C ARG A 35 -5.59 1.54 -2.41
N TRP A 36 -6.49 2.52 -2.32
CA TRP A 36 -7.59 2.52 -1.37
C TRP A 36 -8.51 1.32 -1.58
N ARG A 37 -9.04 1.16 -2.81
CA ARG A 37 -9.93 0.04 -3.14
C ARG A 37 -9.27 -1.33 -2.92
N ASP A 38 -8.01 -1.47 -3.33
CA ASP A 38 -7.24 -2.70 -3.12
C ASP A 38 -7.07 -3.00 -1.62
N ALA A 39 -6.76 -1.99 -0.80
CA ALA A 39 -6.61 -2.18 0.65
C ALA A 39 -7.92 -2.58 1.32
N VAL A 40 -9.03 -1.92 0.97
CA VAL A 40 -10.37 -2.27 1.49
C VAL A 40 -10.74 -3.69 1.09
N ALA A 41 -10.49 -4.10 -0.15
CA ALA A 41 -10.74 -5.47 -0.61
C ALA A 41 -9.93 -6.52 0.19
N VAL A 42 -8.68 -6.21 0.51
CA VAL A 42 -7.83 -7.08 1.36
C VAL A 42 -8.42 -7.18 2.77
N LEU A 43 -8.85 -6.08 3.37
CA LEU A 43 -9.45 -6.09 4.72
C LEU A 43 -10.74 -6.91 4.74
N LEU A 44 -11.62 -6.75 3.75
CA LEU A 44 -12.85 -7.53 3.63
C LEU A 44 -12.56 -9.04 3.50
N THR A 45 -11.55 -9.40 2.71
CA THR A 45 -11.13 -10.80 2.55
C THR A 45 -10.64 -11.37 3.89
N LEU A 46 -9.76 -10.65 4.59
CA LEU A 46 -9.27 -11.08 5.90
C LEU A 46 -10.39 -11.20 6.93
N GLN A 47 -11.35 -10.26 6.94
CA GLN A 47 -12.49 -10.35 7.86
C GLN A 47 -13.34 -11.61 7.59
N ALA A 48 -13.55 -11.97 6.32
CA ALA A 48 -14.24 -13.21 5.98
C ALA A 48 -13.47 -14.46 6.44
N GLU A 49 -12.14 -14.46 6.29
CA GLU A 49 -11.28 -15.55 6.78
C GLU A 49 -11.34 -15.67 8.32
N TYR A 50 -11.27 -14.55 9.04
CA TYR A 50 -11.40 -14.54 10.50
C TYR A 50 -12.80 -14.95 10.98
N ARG A 51 -13.86 -14.58 10.25
CA ARG A 51 -15.22 -15.06 10.53
C ARG A 51 -15.32 -16.57 10.36
N ALA A 52 -14.74 -17.13 9.30
CA ALA A 52 -14.71 -18.57 9.10
C ALA A 52 -13.92 -19.28 10.23
N TRP A 53 -12.81 -18.69 10.68
CA TRP A 53 -12.07 -19.21 11.83
C TRP A 53 -12.92 -19.19 13.11
N LEU A 54 -13.60 -18.08 13.41
CA LEU A 54 -14.48 -17.98 14.58
C LEU A 54 -15.58 -19.05 14.56
N GLN A 55 -16.20 -19.28 13.40
CA GLN A 55 -17.23 -20.30 13.23
C GLN A 55 -16.71 -21.74 13.39
N ALA A 56 -15.43 -21.97 13.11
CA ALA A 56 -14.79 -23.28 13.24
C ALA A 56 -14.11 -23.48 14.61
N LEU A 57 -14.24 -22.53 15.54
CA LEU A 57 -13.56 -22.57 16.82
C LEU A 57 -14.17 -23.65 17.74
N PRO A 58 -13.37 -24.52 18.38
CA PRO A 58 -13.86 -25.50 19.34
C PRO A 58 -14.53 -24.85 20.56
N ASP A 59 -15.57 -25.48 21.12
CA ASP A 59 -16.33 -24.98 22.27
C ASP A 59 -15.43 -24.59 23.47
N SER A 60 -14.35 -25.33 23.70
CA SER A 60 -13.39 -25.07 24.78
C SER A 60 -12.63 -23.74 24.66
N LEU A 61 -12.65 -23.11 23.48
CA LEU A 61 -11.96 -21.86 23.19
C LEU A 61 -12.91 -20.68 22.94
N GLN A 62 -14.24 -20.91 22.94
CA GLN A 62 -15.25 -19.90 22.63
C GLN A 62 -15.33 -18.75 23.64
N GLU A 63 -14.95 -18.98 24.89
CA GLU A 63 -14.93 -17.95 25.95
C GLU A 63 -13.53 -17.35 26.17
N GLY A 64 -12.57 -17.69 25.31
CA GLY A 64 -11.17 -17.26 25.44
C GLY A 64 -10.87 -15.94 24.71
N ALA A 65 -9.73 -15.34 25.06
CA ALA A 65 -9.22 -14.12 24.42
C ALA A 65 -9.08 -14.22 22.89
N THR A 66 -8.91 -15.43 22.33
CA THR A 66 -8.89 -15.65 20.89
C THR A 66 -10.25 -15.43 20.25
N ALA A 67 -11.33 -15.97 20.84
CA ALA A 67 -12.68 -15.78 20.34
C ALA A 67 -13.09 -14.31 20.41
N GLU A 68 -12.76 -13.63 21.52
CA GLU A 68 -13.00 -12.19 21.69
C GLU A 68 -12.28 -11.36 20.62
N ALA A 69 -10.99 -11.63 20.37
CA ALA A 69 -10.23 -10.92 19.34
C ALA A 69 -10.80 -11.15 17.93
N LEU A 70 -11.20 -12.39 17.61
CA LEU A 70 -11.85 -12.71 16.33
C LEU A 70 -13.20 -11.99 16.20
N GLN A 71 -14.01 -11.98 17.26
CA GLN A 71 -15.29 -11.28 17.27
C GLN A 71 -15.10 -9.78 17.02
N ILE A 72 -14.13 -9.14 17.70
CA ILE A 72 -13.81 -7.73 17.47
C ILE A 72 -13.47 -7.46 15.99
N ILE A 73 -12.71 -8.34 15.34
CA ILE A 73 -12.37 -8.19 13.91
C ILE A 73 -13.62 -8.36 13.03
N VAL A 74 -14.46 -9.35 13.34
CA VAL A 74 -15.70 -9.63 12.60
C VAL A 74 -16.72 -8.49 12.73
N ASP A 75 -16.74 -7.81 13.87
CA ASP A 75 -17.67 -6.72 14.18
C ASP A 75 -17.24 -5.36 13.59
N LEU A 76 -16.05 -5.26 12.99
CA LEU A 76 -15.65 -4.05 12.28
C LEU A 76 -16.59 -3.82 11.09
N ASP A 77 -17.21 -2.65 11.02
CA ASP A 77 -18.00 -2.25 9.85
C ASP A 77 -17.07 -1.84 8.69
N LEU A 78 -16.63 -2.83 7.92
CA LEU A 78 -15.82 -2.60 6.72
C LEU A 78 -16.67 -2.21 5.51
N ASP A 79 -17.99 -2.38 5.57
CA ASP A 79 -18.91 -1.96 4.51
C ASP A 79 -18.97 -0.42 4.45
N GLU A 80 -18.89 0.26 5.60
CA GLU A 80 -18.70 1.72 5.65
C GLU A 80 -17.43 2.15 4.90
N LEU A 81 -16.31 1.43 5.06
CA LEU A 81 -15.06 1.72 4.34
C LEU A 81 -15.18 1.42 2.84
N GLN A 82 -15.92 0.37 2.47
CA GLN A 82 -16.18 0.01 1.08
C GLN A 82 -17.04 1.06 0.36
N ALA A 83 -17.99 1.68 1.06
CA ALA A 83 -18.85 2.71 0.51
C ALA A 83 -18.13 4.04 0.21
N ILE A 84 -16.93 4.27 0.77
CA ILE A 84 -16.15 5.49 0.53
C ILE A 84 -15.57 5.48 -0.87
N GLU A 85 -15.97 6.46 -1.68
CA GLU A 85 -15.31 6.76 -2.95
C GLU A 85 -14.10 7.68 -2.73
N PRO A 86 -12.86 7.19 -2.94
CA PRO A 86 -11.67 8.01 -2.79
C PRO A 86 -11.66 9.10 -3.87
N PRO A 87 -11.15 10.31 -3.56
CA PRO A 87 -11.06 11.38 -4.53
C PRO A 87 -10.21 10.96 -5.73
N LYS A 88 -10.68 11.31 -6.93
CA LYS A 88 -9.89 11.15 -8.16
C LYS A 88 -8.64 12.01 -8.03
N GLY A 89 -7.47 11.41 -8.15
CA GLY A 89 -6.21 12.16 -8.14
C GLY A 89 -6.20 13.18 -9.28
N PHE A 90 -5.47 14.28 -9.12
CA PHE A 90 -5.24 15.23 -10.21
C PHE A 90 -4.44 14.54 -11.34
N GLY A 91 -5.15 13.92 -12.28
CA GLY A 91 -4.71 13.63 -13.65
C GLY A 91 -3.48 12.73 -13.84
N ARG A 92 -3.43 11.53 -13.21
CA ARG A 92 -2.50 10.45 -13.59
C ARG A 92 -3.10 9.05 -13.49
N ASP A 93 -4.41 8.92 -13.68
CA ASP A 93 -5.06 7.63 -13.97
C ASP A 93 -5.16 7.44 -15.49
#